data_AF-A0A2N2HCZ6-F1
#
_entry.id   AF-A0A2N2HCZ6-F1
#
_cell.length_a   1.000
_cell.length_b   1.000
_cell.length_c   1.000
_cell.angle_alpha   90.00
_cell.angle_beta   90.00
_cell.angle_gamma   90.00
#
_symmetry.space_group_name_H-M   'P 1'
#
loop_
_entity.id
_entity.type
_entity.pdbx_description
1 polymer ?
#
loop_
_entity_poly.entity_id
_entity_poly.type
_entity_poly.pdbx_seq_one_letter_code
_entity_poly.pdbx_strand_id
1 'polypeptide(L)'
;MRKAKPKRSGWEKDPLLLSIPGAAILLALLIGTMFLYRGSGPITVAIPWFVPLMNTFLLVAAMCVAFLAFSRFHVLLCPVSYWVGVASVVLAVGLVFHVLTWPGLTPGGLSILGNLPSGSGWMAIMAQTLLAFFLLTAALARRPRERMRVGRLLLSLAGWIFFAASIHILFLCFAHSLPLTVRPNGGFTPAFLGFGW
;
A
#
# COMPACT_ATOMS: atom_id res chain seq x y z
N MET A 1 -23.96 -9.72 46.30
CA MET A 1 -23.12 -10.12 45.14
C MET A 1 -22.47 -8.89 44.51
N ARG A 2 -21.17 -8.65 44.79
CA ARG A 2 -20.40 -7.57 44.14
C ARG A 2 -20.04 -7.99 42.71
N LYS A 3 -20.56 -7.30 41.70
CA LYS A 3 -20.13 -7.47 40.31
C LYS A 3 -18.66 -7.04 40.21
N ALA A 4 -17.77 -8.00 39.98
CA ALA A 4 -16.37 -7.73 39.70
C ALA A 4 -16.30 -6.87 38.42
N LYS A 5 -15.78 -5.65 38.53
CA LYS A 5 -15.48 -4.82 37.36
C LYS A 5 -14.37 -5.53 36.56
N PRO A 6 -14.54 -5.77 35.25
CA PRO A 6 -13.48 -6.37 34.46
C PRO A 6 -12.24 -5.47 34.50
N LYS A 7 -11.12 -6.04 34.95
CA LYS A 7 -9.81 -5.40 34.97
C LYS A 7 -9.49 -5.02 33.52
N ARG A 8 -9.51 -3.71 33.20
CA ARG A 8 -9.06 -3.21 31.89
C ARG A 8 -7.62 -3.69 31.72
N SER A 9 -7.38 -4.68 30.87
CA SER A 9 -6.04 -5.15 30.56
C SER A 9 -5.25 -3.97 29.98
N GLY A 10 -3.96 -3.87 30.29
CA GLY A 10 -3.11 -2.73 29.89
C GLY A 10 -2.67 -2.76 28.43
N TRP A 11 -3.56 -3.11 27.49
CA TRP A 11 -3.26 -3.18 26.05
C TRP A 11 -2.94 -1.80 25.44
N GLU A 12 -3.30 -0.70 26.11
CA GLU A 12 -2.89 0.67 25.73
C GLU A 12 -1.37 0.88 25.76
N LYS A 13 -0.61 -0.02 26.40
CA LYS A 13 0.85 0.04 26.49
C LYS A 13 1.56 -1.08 25.71
N ASP A 14 0.86 -1.82 24.85
CA ASP A 14 1.54 -2.82 24.02
C ASP A 14 2.45 -2.08 23.01
N PRO A 15 3.78 -2.25 23.10
CA PRO A 15 4.72 -1.50 22.25
C PRO A 15 4.53 -1.83 20.76
N LEU A 16 4.04 -3.03 20.46
CA LEU A 16 3.66 -3.47 19.12
C LEU A 16 2.41 -2.76 18.57
N LEU A 17 1.50 -2.32 19.44
CA LEU A 17 0.28 -1.62 19.04
C LEU A 17 0.56 -0.13 18.83
N LEU A 18 1.55 0.42 19.55
CA LEU A 18 2.07 1.77 19.37
C LEU A 18 2.95 1.92 18.13
N SER A 19 3.67 0.86 17.74
CA SER A 19 4.54 0.87 16.58
C SER A 19 3.77 0.94 15.25
N ILE A 20 2.53 0.46 15.19
CA ILE A 20 1.69 0.50 13.98
C ILE A 20 1.32 1.94 13.57
N PRO A 21 0.70 2.79 14.43
CA PRO A 21 0.44 4.18 14.07
C PRO A 21 1.74 4.96 13.91
N GLY A 22 2.78 4.67 14.70
CA GLY A 22 4.10 5.27 14.53
C GLY A 22 4.70 5.00 13.15
N ALA A 23 4.67 3.74 12.69
CA ALA A 23 5.14 3.34 11.37
C ALA A 23 4.26 3.92 10.25
N ALA A 24 2.93 3.98 10.43
CA ALA A 24 2.02 4.56 9.45
C ALA A 24 2.24 6.08 9.28
N ILE A 25 2.39 6.80 10.40
CA ILE A 25 2.69 8.25 10.38
C ILE A 25 4.07 8.49 9.81
N LEU A 26 5.07 7.73 10.24
CA LEU A 26 6.44 7.83 9.71
C LEU A 26 6.47 7.53 8.21
N LEU A 27 5.73 6.52 7.74
CA LEU A 27 5.63 6.19 6.33
C LEU A 27 4.93 7.32 5.56
N ALA A 28 3.83 7.88 6.08
CA ALA A 28 3.16 9.02 5.46
C ALA A 28 4.05 10.26 5.38
N LEU A 29 4.81 10.55 6.44
CA LEU A 29 5.80 11.63 6.46
C LEU A 29 6.96 11.34 5.51
N LEU A 30 7.44 10.10 5.42
CA LEU A 30 8.49 9.71 4.49
C LEU A 30 8.02 9.87 3.04
N ILE A 31 6.79 9.43 2.72
CA ILE A 31 6.17 9.64 1.42
C ILE A 31 6.06 11.14 1.12
N GLY A 32 5.51 11.93 2.07
CA GLY A 32 5.37 13.37 1.91
C GLY A 32 6.71 14.10 1.74
N THR A 33 7.72 13.75 2.53
CA THR A 33 9.08 14.32 2.42
C THR A 33 9.78 13.87 1.15
N MET A 34 9.63 12.62 0.70
CA MET A 34 10.10 12.19 -0.62
C MET A 34 9.45 12.98 -1.75
N PHE A 35 8.18 13.35 -1.61
CA PHE A 35 7.49 14.23 -2.56
C PHE A 35 8.05 15.66 -2.56
N LEU A 36 8.48 16.17 -1.40
CA LEU A 36 9.05 17.53 -1.25
C LEU A 36 10.51 17.62 -1.70
N TYR A 37 11.33 16.61 -1.35
CA TYR A 37 12.77 16.59 -1.60
C TYR A 37 13.18 15.81 -2.85
N ARG A 38 12.23 15.55 -3.77
CA ARG A 38 12.52 14.87 -5.04
C ARG A 38 13.42 15.75 -5.91
N GLY A 39 14.73 15.66 -5.71
CA GLY A 39 15.73 16.38 -6.47
C GLY A 39 15.82 15.91 -7.92
N SER A 40 16.15 16.83 -8.81
CA SER A 40 16.44 16.58 -10.23
C SER A 40 17.79 15.85 -10.37
N GLY A 41 17.85 14.58 -9.97
CA GLY A 41 19.01 13.71 -10.17
C GLY A 41 18.88 12.94 -11.49
N PRO A 42 19.97 12.70 -12.24
CA PRO A 42 19.94 11.85 -13.41
C PRO A 42 19.58 10.42 -13.03
N ILE A 43 18.78 9.74 -13.86
CA ILE A 43 18.46 8.32 -13.73
C ILE A 43 19.75 7.55 -13.99
N THR A 44 20.51 7.23 -12.93
CA THR A 44 21.62 6.28 -13.02
C THR A 44 21.05 4.95 -13.48
N VAL A 45 21.41 4.54 -14.69
CA VAL A 45 21.07 3.29 -15.39
C VAL A 45 20.45 2.24 -14.47
N ALA A 46 19.11 2.24 -14.38
CA ALA A 46 18.41 1.22 -13.63
C ALA A 46 18.47 -0.07 -14.45
N ILE A 47 19.04 -1.13 -13.86
CA ILE A 47 18.94 -2.48 -14.44
C ILE A 47 17.45 -2.75 -14.69
N PRO A 48 17.00 -2.98 -15.94
CA PRO A 48 15.58 -2.95 -16.31
C PRO A 48 14.69 -3.85 -15.44
N TRP A 49 15.26 -4.96 -14.96
CA TRP A 49 14.58 -5.98 -14.17
C TRP A 49 14.73 -5.82 -12.65
N PHE A 50 15.63 -4.96 -12.16
CA PHE A 50 15.90 -4.88 -10.73
C PHE A 50 14.68 -4.41 -9.93
N VAL A 51 14.03 -3.33 -10.37
CA VAL A 51 12.86 -2.78 -9.65
C VAL A 51 11.65 -3.72 -9.73
N PRO A 52 11.28 -4.28 -10.90
CA PRO A 52 10.26 -5.33 -10.95
C PRO A 52 10.55 -6.51 -10.01
N LEU A 53 11.79 -6.99 -10.00
CA LEU A 53 12.20 -8.16 -9.22
C LEU A 53 12.21 -7.88 -7.70
N MET A 54 12.63 -6.68 -7.28
CA MET A 54 12.50 -6.27 -5.88
C MET A 54 11.03 -6.17 -5.46
N ASN A 55 10.16 -5.64 -6.32
CA ASN A 55 8.74 -5.53 -6.04
C ASN A 55 8.01 -6.88 -6.01
N THR A 56 8.44 -7.88 -6.78
CA THR A 56 7.89 -9.25 -6.65
C THR A 56 8.29 -9.91 -5.34
N PHE A 57 9.51 -9.69 -4.83
CA PHE A 57 9.85 -10.14 -3.47
C PHE A 57 9.00 -9.44 -2.41
N LEU A 58 8.78 -8.13 -2.56
CA LEU A 58 7.92 -7.37 -1.66
C LEU A 58 6.45 -7.85 -1.72
N LEU A 59 5.97 -8.22 -2.92
CA LEU A 59 4.65 -8.81 -3.13
C LEU A 59 4.50 -10.11 -2.34
N VAL A 60 5.48 -11.02 -2.44
CA VAL A 60 5.48 -12.29 -1.72
C VAL A 60 5.52 -12.04 -0.21
N ALA A 61 6.38 -11.13 0.25
CA ALA A 61 6.44 -10.76 1.66
C ALA A 61 5.08 -10.21 2.16
N ALA A 62 4.43 -9.33 1.38
CA ALA A 62 3.11 -8.80 1.71
C ALA A 62 2.05 -9.91 1.79
N MET A 63 2.09 -10.89 0.88
CA MET A 63 1.20 -12.05 0.92
C MET A 63 1.44 -12.92 2.17
N CYS A 64 2.70 -13.14 2.55
CA CYS A 64 3.03 -13.86 3.80
C CYS A 64 2.51 -13.12 5.03
N VAL A 65 2.67 -11.80 5.09
CA VAL A 65 2.15 -10.97 6.19
C VAL A 65 0.62 -11.04 6.22
N ALA A 66 -0.04 -10.95 5.06
CA ALA A 66 -1.49 -11.09 4.97
C ALA A 66 -1.98 -12.44 5.51
N PHE A 67 -1.33 -13.54 5.09
CA PHE A 67 -1.66 -14.89 5.57
C PHE A 67 -1.53 -14.98 7.09
N LEU A 68 -0.38 -14.57 7.66
CA LEU A 68 -0.15 -14.60 9.11
C LEU A 68 -1.15 -13.72 9.88
N ALA A 69 -1.46 -12.54 9.34
CA ALA A 69 -2.39 -11.60 9.96
C ALA A 69 -3.84 -12.15 9.98
N PHE A 70 -4.29 -12.79 8.90
CA PHE A 70 -5.60 -13.44 8.86
C PHE A 70 -5.67 -14.70 9.71
N SER A 71 -4.60 -15.51 9.77
CA SER A 71 -4.51 -16.63 10.70
C SER A 71 -4.63 -16.16 12.15
N ARG A 72 -3.90 -15.09 12.51
CA ARG A 72 -3.99 -14.47 13.84
C ARG A 72 -5.39 -13.89 14.11
N PHE A 73 -6.04 -13.29 13.11
CA PHE A 73 -7.42 -12.82 13.23
C PHE A 73 -8.39 -13.98 13.47
N HIS A 74 -8.22 -15.12 12.80
CA HIS A 74 -9.11 -16.27 12.96
C HIS A 74 -9.03 -16.90 14.36
N VAL A 75 -7.84 -16.88 14.96
CA VAL A 75 -7.59 -17.44 16.30
C VAL A 75 -7.95 -16.45 17.41
N LEU A 76 -7.45 -15.21 17.34
CA LEU A 76 -7.55 -14.23 18.43
C LEU A 76 -8.71 -13.24 18.28
N LEU A 77 -9.37 -13.19 17.11
CA LEU A 77 -10.43 -12.23 16.77
C LEU A 77 -10.03 -10.76 16.97
N CYS A 78 -8.72 -10.49 16.94
CA CYS A 78 -8.18 -9.15 17.10
C CYS A 78 -8.43 -8.31 15.83
N PRO A 79 -9.15 -7.18 15.93
CA PRO A 79 -9.51 -6.35 14.78
C PRO A 79 -8.27 -5.78 14.07
N VAL A 80 -7.21 -5.49 14.83
CA VAL A 80 -5.93 -4.99 14.31
C VAL A 80 -5.35 -5.97 13.28
N SER A 81 -5.32 -7.27 13.60
CA SER A 81 -4.79 -8.29 12.69
C SER A 81 -5.55 -8.38 11.38
N TYR A 82 -6.88 -8.20 11.41
CA TYR A 82 -7.68 -8.17 10.19
C TYR A 82 -7.29 -6.98 9.30
N TRP A 83 -7.20 -5.78 9.87
CA TRP A 83 -6.87 -4.58 9.10
C TRP A 83 -5.43 -4.56 8.60
N VAL A 84 -4.48 -5.11 9.37
CA VAL A 84 -3.11 -5.34 8.90
C VAL A 84 -3.11 -6.30 7.70
N GLY A 85 -3.88 -7.39 7.77
CA GLY A 85 -4.03 -8.30 6.64
C GLY A 85 -4.62 -7.62 5.40
N VAL A 86 -5.66 -6.81 5.57
CA VAL A 86 -6.26 -6.01 4.47
C VAL A 86 -5.23 -5.04 3.90
N ALA A 87 -4.48 -4.33 4.74
CA ALA A 87 -3.43 -3.40 4.31
C ALA A 87 -2.38 -4.11 3.44
N SER A 88 -1.95 -5.30 3.83
CA SER A 88 -1.00 -6.12 3.07
C SER A 88 -1.57 -6.64 1.75
N VAL A 89 -2.84 -7.06 1.72
CA VAL A 89 -3.51 -7.48 0.47
C VAL A 89 -3.61 -6.32 -0.52
N VAL A 90 -4.02 -5.14 -0.04
CA VAL A 90 -4.16 -3.94 -0.88
C VAL A 90 -2.80 -3.48 -1.41
N LEU A 91 -1.76 -3.51 -0.58
CA LEU A 91 -0.38 -3.26 -1.01
C LEU A 91 0.01 -4.22 -2.14
N ALA A 92 -0.26 -5.51 -1.97
CA ALA A 92 0.12 -6.50 -2.96
C ALA A 92 -0.61 -6.31 -4.30
N VAL A 93 -1.91 -6.00 -4.28
CA VAL A 93 -2.64 -5.63 -5.50
C VAL A 93 -1.97 -4.44 -6.17
N GLY A 94 -1.63 -3.39 -5.42
CA GLY A 94 -0.94 -2.23 -5.97
C GLY A 94 0.46 -2.53 -6.53
N LEU A 95 1.22 -3.44 -5.89
CA LEU A 95 2.52 -3.91 -6.40
C LEU A 95 2.38 -4.66 -7.72
N VAL A 96 1.32 -5.45 -7.91
CA VAL A 96 1.04 -6.10 -9.21
C VAL A 96 0.84 -5.02 -10.29
N PHE A 97 -0.01 -4.03 -10.04
CA PHE A 97 -0.21 -2.93 -10.99
C PHE A 97 1.08 -2.14 -11.24
N HIS A 98 1.87 -1.87 -10.21
CA HIS A 98 3.14 -1.18 -10.33
C HIS A 98 4.15 -1.95 -11.20
N VAL A 99 4.27 -3.26 -11.02
CA VAL A 99 5.14 -4.11 -11.84
C VAL A 99 4.64 -4.18 -13.28
N LEU A 100 3.34 -4.35 -13.51
CA LEU A 100 2.79 -4.45 -14.86
C LEU A 100 2.85 -3.13 -15.65
N THR A 101 2.87 -2.00 -14.95
CA THR A 101 3.03 -0.66 -15.53
C THR A 101 4.49 -0.23 -15.67
N TRP A 102 5.44 -1.06 -15.24
CA TRP A 102 6.85 -0.72 -15.29
C TRP A 102 7.38 -0.70 -16.74
N PRO A 103 8.06 0.38 -17.16
CA PRO A 103 8.63 0.48 -18.50
C PRO A 103 9.81 -0.48 -18.64
N GLY A 104 9.90 -1.20 -19.75
CA GLY A 104 11.00 -2.15 -20.00
C GLY A 104 10.71 -3.61 -19.64
N LEU A 105 9.45 -3.99 -19.35
CA LEU A 105 9.09 -5.39 -19.10
C LEU A 105 9.07 -6.27 -20.36
N THR A 106 8.73 -5.68 -21.50
CA THR A 106 8.67 -6.42 -22.77
C THR A 106 10.00 -6.31 -23.52
N PRO A 107 10.31 -7.24 -24.44
CA PRO A 107 11.51 -7.18 -25.28
C PRO A 107 11.65 -5.87 -26.08
N GLY A 108 10.53 -5.17 -26.34
CA GLY A 108 10.49 -3.88 -27.01
C GLY A 108 10.64 -2.67 -26.07
N GLY A 109 10.91 -2.86 -24.79
CA GLY A 109 11.06 -1.77 -23.82
C GLY A 109 9.73 -1.19 -23.31
N LEU A 110 8.59 -1.74 -23.74
CA LEU A 110 7.26 -1.27 -23.37
C LEU A 110 6.77 -1.91 -22.06
N SER A 111 5.87 -1.21 -21.37
CA SER A 111 5.07 -1.71 -20.24
C SER A 111 3.94 -2.63 -20.74
N ILE A 112 3.41 -3.47 -19.85
CA ILE A 112 2.27 -4.36 -20.16
C ILE A 112 0.94 -3.60 -19.99
N LEU A 113 0.85 -2.74 -18.98
CA LEU A 113 -0.31 -1.89 -18.67
C LEU A 113 0.06 -0.42 -18.74
N GLY A 114 -0.68 0.36 -19.56
CA GLY A 114 -0.51 1.81 -19.69
C GLY A 114 0.81 2.22 -20.36
N ASN A 115 0.76 3.17 -21.29
CA ASN A 115 1.94 3.55 -22.10
C ASN A 115 2.69 4.78 -21.57
N LEU A 116 2.33 5.32 -20.40
CA LEU A 116 2.97 6.53 -19.87
C LEU A 116 4.14 6.20 -18.94
N PRO A 117 5.32 6.84 -19.12
CA PRO A 117 6.48 6.67 -18.25
C PRO A 117 6.20 6.98 -16.77
N SER A 118 5.21 7.84 -16.50
CA SER A 118 4.81 8.23 -15.15
C SER A 118 3.86 7.25 -14.45
N GLY A 119 3.27 6.30 -15.19
CA GLY A 119 2.22 5.40 -14.69
C GLY A 119 2.70 4.53 -13.54
N SER A 120 3.88 3.91 -13.67
CA SER A 120 4.44 3.06 -12.62
C SER A 120 4.66 3.82 -11.31
N GLY A 121 5.20 5.04 -11.37
CA GLY A 121 5.41 5.87 -10.19
C GLY A 121 4.11 6.15 -9.43
N TRP A 122 3.03 6.48 -10.15
CA TRP A 122 1.71 6.71 -9.56
C TRP A 122 1.13 5.45 -8.92
N MET A 123 1.29 4.27 -9.54
CA MET A 123 0.85 3.01 -8.96
C MET A 123 1.58 2.71 -7.64
N ALA A 124 2.90 2.94 -7.57
CA ALA A 124 3.66 2.73 -6.34
C ALA A 124 3.20 3.68 -5.22
N ILE A 125 3.04 4.97 -5.53
CA ILE A 125 2.55 5.98 -4.57
C ILE A 125 1.17 5.58 -4.05
N MET A 126 0.26 5.18 -4.94
CA MET A 126 -1.09 4.79 -4.55
C MET A 126 -1.09 3.56 -3.66
N ALA A 127 -0.31 2.52 -4.02
CA ALA A 127 -0.17 1.31 -3.22
C ALA A 127 0.32 1.62 -1.79
N GLN A 128 1.33 2.50 -1.65
CA GLN A 128 1.85 2.92 -0.35
C GLN A 128 0.86 3.79 0.44
N THR A 129 0.12 4.66 -0.24
CA THR A 129 -0.90 5.52 0.39
C THR A 129 -2.04 4.68 0.96
N LEU A 130 -2.52 3.70 0.19
CA LEU A 130 -3.53 2.75 0.66
C LEU A 130 -3.02 1.90 1.81
N LEU A 131 -1.78 1.40 1.75
CA LEU A 131 -1.14 0.70 2.87
C LEU A 131 -1.16 1.56 4.14
N ALA A 132 -0.68 2.79 4.07
CA ALA A 132 -0.64 3.71 5.21
C ALA A 132 -2.05 3.97 5.78
N PHE A 133 -3.04 4.17 4.91
CA PHE A 133 -4.44 4.37 5.30
C PHE A 133 -5.02 3.16 6.04
N PHE A 134 -4.80 1.93 5.55
CA PHE A 134 -5.30 0.73 6.21
C PHE A 134 -4.54 0.40 7.50
N LEU A 135 -3.23 0.70 7.58
CA LEU A 135 -2.48 0.59 8.84
C LEU A 135 -2.97 1.60 9.88
N LEU A 136 -3.28 2.83 9.46
CA LEU A 136 -3.92 3.81 10.35
C LEU A 136 -5.28 3.31 10.83
N THR A 137 -6.09 2.75 9.92
CA THR A 137 -7.36 2.11 10.27
C THR A 137 -7.16 0.97 11.26
N ALA A 138 -6.11 0.16 11.11
CA ALA A 138 -5.75 -0.91 12.04
C ALA A 138 -5.47 -0.38 13.45
N ALA A 139 -4.72 0.72 13.56
CA ALA A 139 -4.42 1.37 14.83
C ALA A 139 -5.66 1.96 15.52
N LEU A 140 -6.63 2.44 14.74
CA LEU A 140 -7.89 3.01 15.24
C LEU A 140 -8.95 1.94 15.55
N ALA A 141 -8.76 0.70 15.12
CA ALA A 141 -9.73 -0.38 15.30
C ALA A 141 -9.75 -0.89 16.75
N ARG A 142 -10.57 -0.27 17.59
CA ARG A 142 -10.61 -0.51 19.05
C ARG A 142 -11.57 -1.62 19.50
N ARG A 143 -12.50 -2.08 18.65
CA ARG A 143 -13.55 -3.00 19.10
C ARG A 143 -13.27 -4.46 18.71
N PRO A 144 -13.34 -5.41 19.66
CA PRO A 144 -13.29 -6.83 19.33
C PRO A 144 -14.42 -7.14 18.36
N ARG A 145 -14.08 -7.84 17.27
CA ARG A 145 -15.04 -8.19 16.22
C ARG A 145 -15.61 -9.56 16.53
N GLU A 146 -16.90 -9.74 16.29
CA GLU A 146 -17.50 -11.07 16.36
C GLU A 146 -16.84 -12.02 15.36
N ARG A 147 -16.84 -13.32 15.69
CA ARG A 147 -16.26 -14.36 14.83
C ARG A 147 -16.93 -14.32 13.45
N MET A 148 -16.16 -13.90 12.46
CA MET A 148 -16.61 -13.92 11.07
C MET A 148 -16.59 -15.38 10.58
N ARG A 149 -17.70 -15.83 9.98
CA ARG A 149 -17.71 -17.09 9.22
C ARG A 149 -16.71 -16.97 8.06
N VAL A 150 -16.04 -18.07 7.70
CA VAL A 150 -15.02 -18.10 6.64
C VAL A 150 -15.53 -17.48 5.34
N GLY A 151 -16.77 -17.80 4.92
CA GLY A 151 -17.37 -17.19 3.73
C GLY A 151 -17.51 -15.66 3.79
N ARG A 152 -17.82 -15.08 4.97
CA ARG A 152 -17.87 -13.62 5.14
C ARG A 152 -16.48 -12.98 5.12
N LEU A 153 -15.45 -13.69 5.62
CA LEU A 153 -14.07 -13.23 5.53
C LEU A 153 -13.61 -13.21 4.07
N LEU A 154 -13.85 -14.29 3.32
CA LEU A 154 -13.51 -14.38 1.89
C LEU A 154 -14.26 -13.32 1.06
N LEU A 155 -15.56 -13.13 1.30
CA LEU A 155 -16.33 -12.07 0.63
C LEU A 155 -15.77 -10.68 0.93
N SER A 156 -15.38 -10.44 2.18
CA SER A 156 -14.75 -9.18 2.56
C SER A 156 -13.39 -8.97 1.89
N LEU A 157 -12.57 -10.03 1.77
CA LEU A 157 -11.31 -9.97 1.05
C LEU A 157 -11.52 -9.67 -0.43
N ALA A 158 -12.47 -10.36 -1.06
CA ALA A 158 -12.85 -10.10 -2.45
C ALA A 158 -13.30 -8.64 -2.63
N GLY A 159 -14.08 -8.10 -1.68
CA GLY A 159 -14.48 -6.70 -1.67
C GLY A 159 -13.29 -5.73 -1.60
N TRP A 160 -12.31 -5.99 -0.73
CA TRP A 160 -11.12 -5.13 -0.63
C TRP A 160 -10.17 -5.25 -1.83
N ILE A 161 -10.03 -6.45 -2.39
CA ILE A 161 -9.27 -6.68 -3.64
C ILE A 161 -9.94 -5.92 -4.78
N PHE A 162 -11.27 -6.05 -4.92
CA PHE A 162 -12.04 -5.33 -5.94
C PHE A 162 -11.93 -3.82 -5.77
N PHE A 163 -12.04 -3.31 -4.54
CA PHE A 163 -11.86 -1.90 -4.23
C PHE A 163 -10.46 -1.39 -4.61
N ALA A 164 -9.41 -2.09 -4.19
CA ALA A 164 -8.04 -1.74 -4.51
C ALA A 164 -7.78 -1.78 -6.02
N ALA A 165 -8.22 -2.83 -6.70
CA ALA A 165 -8.08 -2.96 -8.15
C ALA A 165 -8.83 -1.82 -8.88
N SER A 166 -10.05 -1.50 -8.45
CA SER A 166 -10.84 -0.41 -9.03
C SER A 166 -10.14 0.94 -8.91
N ILE A 167 -9.50 1.23 -7.77
CA ILE A 167 -8.72 2.47 -7.60
C ILE A 167 -7.54 2.53 -8.59
N HIS A 168 -6.78 1.44 -8.74
CA HIS A 168 -5.64 1.40 -9.66
C HIS A 168 -6.08 1.46 -11.12
N ILE A 169 -7.17 0.78 -11.48
CA ILE A 169 -7.78 0.85 -12.82
C ILE A 169 -8.26 2.28 -13.10
N LEU A 170 -8.92 2.94 -12.14
CA LEU A 170 -9.34 4.33 -12.28
C LEU A 170 -8.13 5.23 -12.56
N PHE A 171 -7.04 5.07 -11.80
CA PHE A 171 -5.79 5.80 -12.04
C PHE A 171 -5.18 5.51 -13.41
N LEU A 172 -5.29 4.28 -13.92
CA LEU A 172 -4.87 3.95 -15.28
C LEU A 172 -5.72 4.65 -16.33
N CYS A 173 -7.04 4.70 -16.16
CA CYS A 173 -7.94 5.41 -17.07
C CYS A 173 -7.67 6.92 -17.09
N PHE A 174 -7.33 7.51 -15.95
CA PHE A 174 -6.98 8.93 -15.82
C PHE A 174 -5.48 9.21 -15.96
N ALA A 175 -4.68 8.24 -16.45
CA ALA A 175 -3.23 8.38 -16.51
C ALA A 175 -2.75 9.57 -17.36
N HIS A 176 -3.54 10.00 -18.35
CA HIS A 176 -3.26 11.19 -19.16
C HIS A 176 -3.48 12.52 -18.43
N SER A 177 -4.33 12.54 -17.39
CA SER A 177 -4.58 13.73 -16.57
C SER A 177 -3.65 13.84 -15.37
N LEU A 178 -2.85 12.80 -15.10
CA LEU A 178 -1.92 12.78 -13.98
C LEU A 178 -0.65 13.58 -14.32
N PRO A 179 -0.11 14.37 -13.36
CA PRO A 179 1.16 15.05 -13.54
C PRO A 179 2.25 14.07 -13.96
N LEU A 180 3.07 14.47 -14.94
CA LEU A 180 4.28 13.72 -15.27
C LEU A 180 5.14 13.63 -14.01
N THR A 181 5.49 12.42 -13.59
CA THR A 181 6.42 12.18 -12.48
C THR A 181 7.87 12.15 -12.94
N VAL A 182 8.08 11.90 -14.24
CA VAL A 182 9.37 11.90 -14.93
C VAL A 182 9.24 12.76 -16.19
N ARG A 183 10.11 13.77 -16.32
CA ARG A 183 10.21 14.63 -17.50
C ARG A 183 11.00 13.92 -18.62
N PRO A 184 10.83 14.33 -19.89
CA PRO A 184 11.54 13.73 -21.03
C PRO A 184 13.07 13.80 -20.94
N ASN A 185 13.60 14.74 -20.16
CA ASN A 185 15.04 14.87 -19.89
C ASN A 185 15.55 13.92 -18.77
N GLY A 186 14.73 12.98 -18.33
CA GLY A 186 15.07 12.04 -17.24
C GLY A 186 15.03 12.67 -15.84
N GLY A 187 14.63 13.95 -15.71
CA GLY A 187 14.47 14.59 -14.41
C GLY A 187 13.13 14.25 -13.77
N PHE A 188 13.08 14.06 -12.45
CA PHE A 188 11.82 13.94 -11.73
C PHE A 188 11.09 15.28 -11.63
N THR A 189 9.75 15.25 -11.70
CA THR A 189 8.93 16.45 -11.49
C THR A 189 8.55 16.55 -10.01
N PRO A 190 8.85 17.67 -9.33
CA PRO A 190 8.33 17.91 -7.98
C PRO A 190 6.80 18.07 -8.05
N ALA A 191 6.07 17.36 -7.19
CA ALA A 191 4.60 17.25 -7.27
C ALA A 191 3.85 18.57 -7.06
N PHE A 192 4.52 19.62 -6.57
CA PHE A 192 3.91 20.91 -6.26
C PHE A 192 4.21 22.05 -7.25
N LEU A 193 5.01 21.82 -8.30
CA LEU A 193 5.26 22.81 -9.36
C LEU A 193 4.50 22.52 -10.67
N GLY A 194 3.43 21.73 -10.60
CA GLY A 194 2.49 21.51 -11.71
C GLY A 194 1.34 22.52 -11.76
N PHE A 195 1.24 23.42 -10.77
CA PHE A 195 0.33 24.56 -10.77
C PHE A 195 1.15 25.85 -10.67
N GLY A 196 1.50 26.43 -11.81
CA GLY A 196 2.13 27.74 -11.84
C GLY A 196 3.03 27.98 -13.04
N TRP A 197 2.41 28.59 -14.05
CA TRP A 197 2.97 29.31 -15.22
C TRP A 197 3.51 28.46 -16.37
#